data_AF-A0A0J1DNN0-F1
#
_entry.id   AF-A0A0J1DNN0-F1
#
_cell.length_a   1.000
_cell.length_b   1.000
_cell.length_c   1.000
_cell.angle_alpha   90.00
_cell.angle_beta   90.00
_cell.angle_gamma   90.00
#
_symmetry.space_group_name_H-M   'P 1'
#
loop_
_entity.id
_entity.type
_entity.pdbx_description
1 polymer ?
#
loop_
_entity_poly.entity_id
_entity_poly.type
_entity_poly.pdbx_seq_one_letter_code
_entity_poly.pdbx_strand_id
1 'polypeptide(L)' 'MSIKPLDSVDWTLLVGYSREEAEEILQEEAVSYEIVVTAPPRKTADPEELRVIAVQTNDKLRLIVGTPDWSVN' A
#
# COMPACT_ATOMS: atom_id res chain seq x y z
N MET A 1 7.71 -21.66 8.35
CA MET A 1 6.95 -20.68 7.56
C MET A 1 7.71 -20.48 6.25
N SER A 2 7.16 -20.90 5.13
CA SER A 2 7.79 -20.67 3.81
C SER A 2 7.47 -19.25 3.37
N ILE A 3 8.49 -18.40 3.29
CA ILE A 3 8.33 -17.05 2.72
C ILE A 3 8.15 -17.23 1.22
N LYS A 4 6.97 -16.91 0.69
CA LYS A 4 6.73 -16.89 -0.77
C LYS A 4 7.65 -15.84 -1.40
N PRO A 5 8.27 -16.12 -2.56
CA PRO A 5 9.05 -15.10 -3.26
C PRO A 5 8.13 -13.94 -3.63
N LEU A 6 8.57 -12.71 -3.33
CA LEU A 6 7.77 -11.49 -3.48
C LEU A 6 7.21 -11.32 -4.90
N ASP A 7 7.97 -11.72 -5.92
CA ASP A 7 7.59 -11.64 -7.33
C ASP A 7 6.67 -12.77 -7.84
N SER A 8 6.25 -13.71 -6.98
CA SER A 8 5.33 -14.79 -7.42
C SER A 8 3.88 -14.33 -7.59
N VAL A 9 3.53 -13.16 -7.06
CA VAL A 9 2.20 -12.56 -7.12
C VAL A 9 2.36 -11.14 -7.64
N ASP A 10 1.48 -10.74 -8.57
CA ASP A 10 1.42 -9.36 -9.01
C ASP A 10 0.68 -8.52 -7.95
N TRP A 11 1.46 -7.91 -7.05
CA TRP A 11 0.91 -7.06 -5.99
C TRP A 11 0.42 -5.70 -6.49
N THR A 12 0.68 -5.34 -7.75
CA THR A 12 0.19 -4.06 -8.32
C THR A 12 -1.32 -4.05 -8.47
N LEU A 13 -1.96 -5.22 -8.43
CA LEU A 13 -3.42 -5.38 -8.36
C LEU A 13 -4.06 -4.74 -7.12
N LEU A 14 -3.28 -4.48 -6.07
CA LEU A 14 -3.76 -3.78 -4.87
C LEU A 14 -3.93 -2.26 -5.10
N VAL A 15 -3.43 -1.70 -6.20
CA VAL A 15 -3.58 -0.27 -6.48
C VAL A 15 -5.06 0.10 -6.59
N GLY A 16 -5.47 1.13 -5.84
CA GLY A 16 -6.85 1.61 -5.75
C GLY A 16 -7.62 1.06 -4.54
N TYR A 17 -7.17 -0.04 -3.93
CA TYR A 17 -7.74 -0.59 -2.71
C TYR A 17 -7.55 0.39 -1.56
N SER A 18 -8.46 0.37 -0.59
CA SER A 18 -8.21 1.05 0.68
C SER A 18 -7.02 0.40 1.40
N ARG A 19 -6.44 1.14 2.33
CA ARG A 19 -5.39 0.61 3.20
C ARG A 19 -5.85 -0.68 3.90
N GLU A 20 -7.05 -0.68 4.48
CA GLU A 20 -7.57 -1.82 5.25
C GLU A 20 -7.75 -3.06 4.38
N GLU A 21 -8.40 -2.94 3.21
CA GLU A 21 -8.59 -4.07 2.29
C GLU A 21 -7.25 -4.68 1.84
N ALA A 22 -6.24 -3.84 1.58
CA ALA A 22 -4.92 -4.31 1.21
C ALA A 22 -4.20 -5.00 2.38
N GLU A 23 -4.32 -4.48 3.60
CA GLU A 23 -3.73 -5.11 4.80
C GLU A 23 -4.35 -6.49 5.07
N GLU A 24 -5.67 -6.65 4.89
CA GLU A 24 -6.36 -7.94 5.05
C GLU A 24 -5.81 -8.99 4.08
N ILE A 25 -5.72 -8.67 2.78
CA ILE A 25 -5.21 -9.59 1.75
C ILE A 25 -3.77 -10.03 2.06
N LEU A 26 -2.92 -9.09 2.51
CA LEU A 26 -1.53 -9.40 2.82
C LEU A 26 -1.37 -10.26 4.08
N GLN A 27 -2.28 -10.09 5.06
CA GLN A 27 -2.33 -10.95 6.23
C GLN A 27 -2.77 -12.36 5.88
N GLU A 28 -3.79 -12.52 5.04
CA GLU A 28 -4.27 -13.83 4.56
C GLU A 28 -3.16 -14.60 3.81
N GLU A 29 -2.39 -13.91 2.98
CA GLU A 29 -1.28 -14.49 2.24
C GLU A 29 0.00 -14.68 3.09
N ALA A 30 -0.03 -14.28 4.36
CA ALA A 30 1.10 -14.32 5.31
C ALA A 30 2.37 -13.63 4.76
N VAL A 31 2.18 -12.48 4.09
CA VAL A 31 3.27 -11.71 3.47
C VAL A 31 3.73 -10.60 4.42
N SER A 32 5.04 -10.45 4.59
CA SER A 32 5.60 -9.32 5.33
C SER A 32 5.62 -8.07 4.46
N TYR A 33 5.08 -6.96 4.96
CA TYR A 33 4.97 -5.70 4.25
C TYR A 33 5.31 -4.49 5.11
N GLU A 34 5.50 -3.36 4.44
CA GLU A 34 5.63 -2.04 5.04
C GLU A 34 4.62 -1.07 4.40
N ILE A 35 3.91 -0.30 5.24
CA ILE A 35 3.05 0.78 4.77
C ILE A 35 3.86 2.08 4.73
N VAL A 36 3.91 2.72 3.57
CA VAL A 36 4.48 4.04 3.37
C VAL A 36 3.35 5.02 3.09
N VAL A 37 3.08 5.90 4.06
CA VAL A 37 2.04 6.92 3.91
C VAL A 37 2.65 8.17 3.25
N THR A 38 1.98 8.67 2.23
CA THR A 38 2.30 9.95 1.59
C THR A 38 1.06 10.85 1.52
N ALA A 39 1.28 12.15 1.61
CA ALA A 39 0.24 13.18 1.51
C ALA A 39 0.77 14.35 0.68
N PRO A 40 -0.11 15.13 0.04
CA PRO A 40 0.32 16.36 -0.62
C PRO A 40 0.87 17.36 0.40
N PRO A 41 1.74 18.29 -0.04
CA PRO A 41 2.36 19.26 0.85
C PRO A 41 1.32 20.05 1.64
N ARG A 42 1.57 20.25 2.94
CA ARG A 42 0.69 21.01 3.86
C ARG A 42 -0.69 20.40 4.11
N LYS A 43 -0.97 19.16 3.66
CA LYS A 43 -2.15 18.41 4.08
C LYS A 43 -1.76 17.22 4.93
N THR A 44 -2.67 16.84 5.82
CA THR A 44 -2.55 15.61 6.62
C THR A 44 -3.22 14.48 5.87
N ALA A 45 -2.64 13.29 5.90
CA ALA A 45 -3.31 12.10 5.41
C ALA A 45 -4.41 11.68 6.40
N ASP A 46 -5.66 11.64 5.93
CA ASP A 46 -6.74 10.99 6.65
C ASP A 46 -6.61 9.46 6.49
N PRO A 47 -6.42 8.69 7.57
CA PRO A 47 -6.33 7.24 7.50
C PRO A 47 -7.50 6.56 6.79
N GLU A 48 -8.72 7.11 6.89
CA GLU A 48 -9.93 6.54 6.31
C GLU A 48 -10.01 6.76 4.78
N GLU A 49 -9.27 7.75 4.26
CA GLU A 49 -9.21 8.05 2.83
C GLU A 49 -7.96 7.47 2.15
N LEU A 50 -7.08 6.79 2.88
CA LEU A 50 -5.86 6.23 2.33
C LEU A 50 -6.14 5.11 1.33
N ARG A 51 -5.63 5.29 0.11
CA ARG A 51 -5.65 4.26 -0.93
C ARG A 51 -4.24 3.90 -1.36
N VAL A 52 -4.05 2.65 -1.76
CA VAL A 52 -2.81 2.19 -2.39
C VAL A 52 -2.66 2.90 -3.72
N ILE A 53 -1.59 3.67 -3.89
CA ILE A 53 -1.28 4.40 -5.14
C ILE A 53 -0.09 3.80 -5.89
N ALA A 54 0.73 3.01 -5.21
CA ALA A 54 1.84 2.28 -5.80
C ALA A 54 2.28 1.12 -4.89
N VAL A 55 2.97 0.16 -5.50
CA VAL A 55 3.54 -1.00 -4.81
C VAL A 55 4.99 -1.17 -5.24
N GLN A 56 5.87 -1.51 -4.30
CA GLN A 56 7.27 -1.80 -4.56
C GLN A 56 7.61 -3.20 -4.05
N THR A 57 8.27 -4.01 -4.87
CA THR A 57 8.55 -5.44 -4.57
C THR A 57 10.03 -5.80 -4.51
N ASN A 58 10.96 -4.83 -4.55
CA ASN A 58 12.41 -5.08 -4.62
C ASN A 58 12.95 -5.95 -3.45
N ASP A 59 13.19 -5.34 -2.28
CA ASP A 59 13.75 -6.05 -1.12
C ASP A 59 12.68 -6.51 -0.11
N LYS A 60 11.57 -5.77 -0.06
CA LYS A 60 10.37 -6.03 0.73
C LYS A 60 9.16 -5.47 0.02
N LEU A 61 7.98 -6.04 0.28
CA LEU A 61 6.73 -5.48 -0.19
C LEU A 61 6.47 -4.14 0.53
N ARG A 62 6.41 -3.05 -0.22
CA ARG A 62 5.95 -1.75 0.30
C ARG A 62 4.65 -1.36 -0.39
N LEU A 63 3.62 -1.10 0.40
CA LEU A 63 2.41 -0.43 -0.06
C LEU A 63 2.60 1.07 0.15
N ILE A 64 2.63 1.82 -0.95
CA ILE A 64 2.58 3.27 -0.88
C ILE A 64 1.12 3.68 -0.89
N VAL A 65 0.67 4.27 0.21
CA VAL A 65 -0.71 4.74 0.39
C VAL A 65 -0.75 6.26 0.45
N GLY A 66 -1.78 6.86 -0.14
CA GLY A 66 -1.95 8.30 -0.08
C GLY A 66 -3.41 8.72 -0.20
N THR A 67 -3.66 9.98 0.14
CA THR A 67 -4.97 10.60 0.00
C THR A 67 -5.31 10.76 -1.49
N PRO A 68 -6.60 10.71 -1.87
CA PRO A 68 -7.00 10.88 -3.27
C PRO A 68 -6.83 12.33 -3.75
N ASP A 69 -7.03 13.32 -2.88
CA ASP A 69 -6.85 14.73 -3.22
C ASP A 69 -5.37 15.13 -3.10
N TRP A 70 -4.78 15.52 -4.24
CA TRP A 70 -3.40 16.02 -4.36
C TRP A 70 -3.33 17.48 -4.80
N SER A 71 -4.46 18.17 -4.82
CA SER A 71 -4.53 19.57 -5.25
C SER A 71 -3.65 20.45 -4.36
N VAL A 72 -2.77 21.25 -4.97
CA VAL A 72 -1.96 22.26 -4.29
C VAL A 72 -2.58 23.64 -4.55
N ASN A 73 -3.26 24.20 -3.55
CA ASN A 73 -3.79 25.57 -3.56
C ASN A 73 -2.90 26.50 -2.73
#